data_AF-A0A929UK92-F1
#
_entry.id   AF-A0A929UK92-F1
#
_cell.length_a   1.000
_cell.length_b   1.000
_cell.length_c   1.000
_cell.angle_alpha   90.00
_cell.angle_beta   90.00
_cell.angle_gamma   90.00
#
_symmetry.space_group_name_H-M   'P 1'
#
loop_
_entity.id
_entity.type
_entity.pdbx_description
1 polymer ?
#
loop_
_entity_poly.entity_id
_entity_poly.type
_entity_poly.pdbx_seq_one_letter_code
_entity_poly.pdbx_strand_id
1 'polypeptide(L)'
;MPILNRTLLEDLGINLSDADYQSLAEHFESTLEERVINEIVLELSPEQAEQLSHMQESSDDQIVDWVRANVPDFADIVSDEVDILLGELAEDSEKMATDQQQ
;
A
#
# COMPACT_ATOMS: atom_id res chain seq x y z
N MET A 1 9.48 -1.14 -9.18
CA MET A 1 9.28 0.31 -9.35
C MET A 1 8.76 0.78 -8.00
N PRO A 2 9.38 1.79 -7.36
CA PRO A 2 8.85 2.31 -6.11
C PRO A 2 7.44 2.85 -6.35
N ILE A 3 6.52 2.54 -5.44
CA ILE A 3 5.10 2.94 -5.56
C ILE A 3 4.99 4.44 -5.31
N LEU A 4 5.75 4.95 -4.34
CA LEU A 4 5.92 6.37 -4.10
C LEU A 4 6.97 6.96 -5.07
N ASN A 5 6.71 8.16 -5.58
CA ASN A 5 7.63 8.90 -6.47
C ASN A 5 7.96 10.28 -5.89
N ARG A 6 9.25 10.68 -5.91
CA ARG A 6 9.68 12.02 -5.50
C ARG A 6 8.96 13.14 -6.22
N THR A 7 8.76 13.01 -7.53
CA THR A 7 8.07 14.05 -8.31
C THR A 7 6.64 14.26 -7.82
N LEU A 8 5.95 13.18 -7.42
CA LEU A 8 4.61 13.27 -6.86
C LEU A 8 4.62 14.05 -5.53
N LEU A 9 5.59 13.79 -4.66
CA LEU A 9 5.74 14.53 -3.40
C LEU A 9 6.04 16.01 -3.64
N GLU A 10 6.90 16.32 -4.61
CA GLU A 10 7.23 17.70 -4.99
C GLU A 10 5.98 18.43 -5.53
N ASP A 11 5.15 17.76 -6.34
CA ASP A 11 3.88 18.30 -6.85
C ASP A 11 2.87 18.57 -5.72
N LEU A 12 2.92 17.78 -4.64
CA LEU A 12 2.16 18.01 -3.40
C LEU A 12 2.78 19.08 -2.50
N GLY A 13 3.91 19.68 -2.88
CA GLY A 13 4.63 20.68 -2.08
C GLY A 13 5.48 20.10 -0.95
N ILE A 14 5.66 18.77 -0.92
CA ILE A 14 6.40 18.03 0.08
C ILE A 14 7.84 17.84 -0.40
N ASN A 15 8.76 18.68 0.10
CA ASN A 15 10.17 18.60 -0.26
C ASN A 15 11.00 17.93 0.84
N LEU A 16 11.27 16.63 0.69
CA LEU A 16 11.97 15.81 1.69
C LEU A 16 13.46 15.63 1.37
N SER A 17 14.26 15.44 2.42
CA SER A 17 15.64 14.96 2.25
C SER A 17 15.65 13.53 1.69
N ASP A 18 16.82 13.06 1.24
CA ASP A 18 16.93 11.69 0.75
C ASP A 18 16.56 10.63 1.80
N ALA A 19 16.98 10.87 3.05
CA ALA A 19 16.70 9.98 4.17
C ALA A 19 15.22 9.99 4.55
N ASP A 20 14.60 11.17 4.63
CA ASP A 20 13.17 11.29 4.98
C ASP A 20 12.28 10.69 3.90
N TYR A 21 12.64 10.87 2.62
CA TYR A 21 11.96 10.20 1.52
C TYR A 21 12.03 8.68 1.64
N GLN A 22 13.21 8.13 1.95
CA GLN A 22 13.38 6.68 2.06
C GLN A 22 12.53 6.13 3.22
N SER A 23 12.55 6.80 4.37
CA SER A 23 11.71 6.40 5.50
C SER A 23 10.21 6.52 5.22
N LEU A 24 9.78 7.57 4.50
CA LEU A 24 8.39 7.71 4.07
C LEU A 24 8.01 6.62 3.06
N ALA A 25 8.86 6.34 2.08
CA ALA A 25 8.60 5.30 1.07
C ALA A 25 8.50 3.91 1.71
N GLU A 26 9.40 3.56 2.62
CA GLU A 26 9.34 2.30 3.37
C GLU A 26 8.07 2.21 4.21
N HIS A 27 7.70 3.28 4.90
CA HIS A 27 6.47 3.31 5.68
C HIS A 27 5.23 3.16 4.80
N PHE A 28 5.18 3.89 3.69
CA PHE A 28 4.08 3.85 2.72
C PHE A 28 3.93 2.45 2.13
N GLU A 29 5.03 1.82 1.70
CA GLU A 29 5.01 0.45 1.16
C GLU A 29 4.52 -0.55 2.23
N SER A 30 5.04 -0.48 3.46
CA SER A 30 4.58 -1.34 4.55
C SER A 30 3.09 -1.16 4.87
N THR A 31 2.59 0.08 4.90
CA THR A 31 1.17 0.36 5.16
C THR A 31 0.29 -0.13 4.01
N LEU A 32 0.72 0.06 2.76
CA LEU A 32 0.02 -0.46 1.60
C LEU A 32 -0.07 -1.99 1.66
N GLU A 33 1.05 -2.67 1.94
CA GLU A 33 1.08 -4.12 2.06
C GLU A 33 0.08 -4.62 3.11
N GLU A 34 0.06 -4.01 4.29
CA GLU A 34 -0.89 -4.38 5.35
C GLU A 34 -2.35 -4.19 4.93
N ARG A 35 -2.68 -3.06 4.30
CA ARG A 35 -4.04 -2.74 3.85
C ARG A 35 -4.50 -3.67 2.73
N VAL A 36 -3.65 -3.89 1.73
CA VAL A 36 -3.91 -4.82 0.62
C VAL A 36 -4.12 -6.24 1.14
N ILE A 37 -3.28 -6.71 2.07
CA ILE A 37 -3.44 -8.05 2.68
C ILE A 37 -4.78 -8.15 3.41
N ASN A 38 -5.19 -7.10 4.14
CA ASN A 38 -6.47 -7.10 4.85
C ASN A 38 -7.65 -7.20 3.88
N GLU A 39 -7.69 -6.37 2.83
CA GLU A 39 -8.74 -6.42 1.80
C GLU A 39 -8.78 -7.77 1.09
N ILE A 40 -7.61 -8.33 0.73
CA ILE A 40 -7.53 -9.68 0.18
C ILE A 40 -8.21 -10.68 1.10
N VAL A 41 -7.86 -10.70 2.39
CA VAL A 41 -8.41 -11.65 3.36
C VAL A 41 -9.93 -11.49 3.53
N LEU A 42 -10.46 -10.27 3.39
CA LEU A 42 -11.91 -10.00 3.43
C LEU A 42 -12.65 -10.55 2.19
N GLU A 43 -11.99 -10.58 1.04
CA GLU A 43 -12.53 -11.13 -0.21
C GLU A 43 -12.44 -12.66 -0.31
N LEU A 44 -11.58 -13.31 0.51
CA LEU A 44 -11.42 -14.76 0.47
C LEU A 44 -12.65 -15.48 1.04
N SER A 45 -13.09 -16.52 0.34
CA SER A 45 -14.03 -17.48 0.91
C SER A 45 -13.37 -18.26 2.07
N PRO A 46 -14.17 -18.86 2.98
CA PRO A 46 -13.62 -19.69 4.06
C PRO A 46 -12.70 -20.81 3.56
N GLU A 47 -13.03 -21.44 2.43
CA GLU A 47 -12.21 -22.49 1.81
C GLU A 47 -10.89 -21.94 1.25
N GLN A 48 -10.92 -20.75 0.66
CA GLN A 48 -9.72 -20.09 0.14
C GLN A 48 -8.79 -19.63 1.28
N ALA A 49 -9.36 -19.10 2.37
CA ALA A 49 -8.61 -18.74 3.57
C ALA A 49 -7.94 -19.97 4.21
N GLU A 50 -8.65 -21.11 4.26
CA GLU A 50 -8.09 -22.38 4.72
C GLU A 50 -6.92 -22.83 3.83
N GLN A 51 -7.08 -22.77 2.50
CA GLN A 51 -5.99 -23.08 1.57
C GLN A 51 -4.76 -22.19 1.79
N LEU A 52 -4.95 -20.88 1.90
CA LEU A 52 -3.86 -19.94 2.16
C LEU A 52 -3.17 -20.24 3.50
N SER A 53 -3.92 -20.64 4.52
CA SER A 53 -3.36 -21.03 5.84
C SER A 53 -2.46 -22.26 5.77
N HIS A 54 -2.69 -23.15 4.79
CA HIS A 54 -1.84 -24.30 4.53
C HIS A 54 -0.62 -23.98 3.66
N MET A 55 -0.54 -22.78 3.08
CA MET A 55 0.57 -22.36 2.22
C MET A 55 1.73 -21.70 2.98
N GLN A 56 1.80 -21.83 4.31
CA GLN A 56 2.87 -21.24 5.13
C GLN A 56 4.29 -21.71 4.77
N GLU A 57 4.44 -22.90 4.17
CA GLU A 57 5.72 -23.42 3.68
C GLU A 57 6.01 -23.06 2.22
N SER A 58 5.08 -22.37 1.54
CA SER A 58 5.23 -21.92 0.16
C SER A 58 6.13 -20.68 0.11
N SER A 59 6.79 -20.48 -1.02
CA SER A 59 7.57 -19.25 -1.25
C SER A 59 6.64 -18.06 -1.51
N ASP A 60 7.10 -16.84 -1.22
CA ASP A 60 6.35 -15.60 -1.44
C ASP A 60 5.79 -15.50 -2.87
N ASP A 61 6.60 -15.87 -3.87
CA ASP A 61 6.17 -15.90 -5.28
C ASP A 61 4.95 -16.81 -5.51
N GLN A 62 4.90 -17.96 -4.83
CA GLN A 62 3.78 -18.90 -4.95
C GLN A 62 2.53 -18.37 -4.27
N ILE A 63 2.69 -17.67 -3.14
CA ILE A 63 1.59 -17.02 -2.45
C ILE A 63 1.01 -15.91 -3.33
N VAL A 64 1.87 -15.08 -3.94
CA VAL A 64 1.46 -14.00 -4.86
C VAL A 64 0.72 -14.56 -6.08
N ASP A 65 1.23 -15.62 -6.70
CA ASP A 65 0.57 -16.25 -7.85
C ASP A 65 -0.79 -16.85 -7.47
N TRP A 66 -0.89 -17.46 -6.27
CA TRP A 66 -2.15 -17.98 -5.77
C TRP A 66 -3.15 -16.86 -5.51
N VAL A 67 -2.74 -15.76 -4.87
CA VAL A 67 -3.60 -14.60 -4.60
C VAL A 67 -4.14 -14.04 -5.92
N ARG A 68 -3.28 -13.84 -6.92
CA ARG A 68 -3.70 -13.35 -8.25
C ARG A 68 -4.67 -14.27 -8.97
N ALA A 69 -4.58 -15.59 -8.73
CA ALA A 69 -5.46 -16.57 -9.34
C ALA A 69 -6.82 -16.69 -8.61
N ASN A 70 -6.87 -16.38 -7.32
CA ASN A 70 -8.03 -16.60 -6.45
C ASN A 70 -8.78 -15.31 -6.10
N VAL A 71 -8.13 -14.16 -6.21
CA VAL A 71 -8.69 -12.83 -5.96
C VAL A 71 -8.75 -12.08 -7.30
N PRO A 72 -9.89 -12.14 -8.01
CA PRO A 72 -10.01 -11.57 -9.36
C PRO A 72 -9.77 -10.05 -9.38
N ASP A 73 -10.11 -9.36 -8.30
CA ASP A 73 -9.99 -7.91 -8.17
C ASP A 73 -8.69 -7.47 -7.48
N PHE A 74 -7.69 -8.36 -7.37
CA PHE A 74 -6.43 -8.06 -6.68
C PHE A 74 -5.73 -6.79 -7.21
N ALA A 75 -5.71 -6.60 -8.53
CA ALA A 75 -5.07 -5.44 -9.13
C ALA A 75 -5.84 -4.14 -8.82
N ASP A 76 -7.17 -4.22 -8.76
CA ASP A 76 -8.04 -3.09 -8.46
C ASP A 76 -7.92 -2.73 -6.97
N ILE A 77 -7.91 -3.72 -6.07
CA ILE A 77 -7.65 -3.53 -4.63
C ILE A 77 -6.31 -2.80 -4.41
N VAL A 78 -5.23 -3.26 -5.07
CA VAL A 78 -3.93 -2.61 -4.93
C VAL A 78 -3.98 -1.16 -5.45
N SER A 79 -4.64 -0.92 -6.58
CA SER A 79 -4.76 0.43 -7.13
C SER A 79 -5.56 1.35 -6.22
N ASP A 80 -6.69 0.87 -5.69
CA ASP A 80 -7.57 1.63 -4.80
C ASP A 80 -6.86 1.98 -3.50
N GLU A 81 -6.16 1.03 -2.87
CA GLU A 81 -5.41 1.30 -1.65
C GLU A 81 -4.23 2.27 -1.88
N VAL A 82 -3.57 2.21 -3.04
CA VAL A 82 -2.55 3.20 -3.42
C VAL A 82 -3.17 4.58 -3.54
N ASP A 83 -4.29 4.72 -4.26
CA ASP A 83 -4.96 6.01 -4.46
C ASP A 83 -5.46 6.59 -3.13
N ILE A 84 -5.99 5.75 -2.24
CA ILE A 84 -6.41 6.17 -0.89
C ILE A 84 -5.21 6.66 -0.08
N LEU A 85 -4.12 5.90 -0.03
CA LEU A 85 -2.94 6.28 0.73
C LEU A 85 -2.27 7.55 0.18
N LEU A 86 -2.26 7.74 -1.13
CA LEU A 86 -1.78 8.98 -1.74
C LEU A 86 -2.69 10.17 -1.40
N GLY A 87 -4.00 9.97 -1.34
CA GLY A 87 -4.96 10.97 -0.87
C GLY A 87 -4.73 11.35 0.60
N GLU A 88 -4.57 10.35 1.48
CA GLU A 88 -4.25 10.56 2.90
C GLU A 88 -2.93 11.34 3.07
N LEU A 89 -1.90 10.97 2.31
CA LEU A 89 -0.61 11.67 2.32
C LEU A 89 -0.74 13.14 1.88
N ALA A 90 -1.51 13.41 0.83
CA ALA A 90 -1.79 14.77 0.37
C ALA A 90 -2.54 15.58 1.43
N GLU A 91 -3.60 15.03 2.02
CA GLU A 91 -4.36 15.69 3.08
C GLU A 91 -3.51 16.01 4.31
N ASP A 92 -2.67 15.07 4.75
CA ASP A 92 -1.80 15.27 5.89
C ASP A 92 -0.73 16.32 5.61
N SER A 93 -0.24 16.41 4.37
CA SER A 93 0.65 17.49 3.95
C SER A 93 -0.02 18.87 4.00
N GLU A 94 -1.28 18.98 3.58
CA GLU A 94 -2.05 20.22 3.65
C GLU A 94 -2.31 20.65 5.10
N LYS A 95 -2.63 19.71 5.99
CA LYS A 95 -2.80 19.96 7.43
C LYS A 95 -1.49 20.47 8.05
N MET A 96 -0.36 19.84 7.75
CA MET A 96 0.97 20.28 8.22
C MET A 96 1.39 21.65 7.67
N ALA A 97 0.99 22.00 6.45
CA ALA A 97 1.23 23.31 5.87
C ALA A 97 0.35 24.40 6.51
N THR A 98 -0.89 24.05 6.86
CA THR A 98 -1.88 24.98 7.45
C THR A 98 -1.62 25.24 8.94
N ASP A 99 -1.18 24.24 9.70
CA ASP A 99 -0.88 24.38 11.14
C ASP A 99 0.34 25.29 11.43
N GLN A 100 1.20 25.54 10.44
CA GLN A 100 2.34 26.47 10.57
C GLN A 100 1.96 27.94 10.33
N GLN A 101 0.68 28.25 10.07
CA GLN A 101 0.19 29.62 9.84
C GLN A 101 -0.76 30.15 10.94
N GLN A 102 -0.89 29.48 12.09
CA GLN A 102 -1.66 29.96 13.25
C GLN A 102 -0.79 30.34 14.45
#